data_AF-A0ABD6DGG6-F1
#
_entry.id   AF-A0ABD6DGG6-F1
#
_cell.length_a   1.000
_cell.length_b   1.000
_cell.length_c   1.000
_cell.angle_alpha   90.00
_cell.angle_beta   90.00
_cell.angle_gamma   90.00
#
_symmetry.space_group_name_H-M   'P 1'
#
loop_
_entity.id
_entity.type
_entity.pdbx_description
1 polymer ?
#
loop_
_entity_poly.entity_id
_entity_poly.type
_entity_poly.pdbx_seq_one_letter_code
_entity_poly.pdbx_strand_id
1 'polypeptide(L)'
;MPPEGHPSLPGWIEDTYFPLERYLCNQSDQDSVTHQQATDLIAEANPDLRDADIDHALSYLLDHGWLYEVDGQLFVTEFHESESE
;
A
#
# COMPACT_ATOMS: atom_id res chain seq x y z
N MET A 1 3.48 -11.02 -11.09
CA MET A 1 4.78 -11.37 -10.44
C MET A 1 5.09 -10.21 -9.50
N PRO A 2 5.60 -10.43 -8.28
CA PRO A 2 6.12 -9.31 -7.48
C PRO A 2 7.23 -8.59 -8.29
N PRO A 3 7.38 -7.27 -8.17
CA PRO A 3 8.49 -6.55 -8.79
C PRO A 3 9.82 -7.22 -8.42
N GLU A 4 10.74 -7.27 -9.38
CA GLU A 4 11.97 -8.07 -9.32
C GLU A 4 12.83 -7.69 -8.09
N GLY A 5 12.66 -8.41 -6.98
CA GLY A 5 13.44 -8.19 -5.75
C GLY A 5 12.65 -8.24 -4.44
N HIS A 6 11.32 -8.12 -4.49
CA HIS A 6 10.50 -8.14 -3.28
C HIS A 6 9.97 -9.55 -2.94
N PRO A 7 10.00 -9.96 -1.65
CA PRO A 7 9.37 -11.21 -1.24
C PRO A 7 7.86 -11.13 -1.48
N SER A 8 7.24 -12.22 -1.95
CA SER A 8 5.78 -12.28 -2.10
C SER A 8 5.08 -11.85 -0.82
N LEU A 9 4.11 -10.96 -0.95
CA LEU A 9 3.33 -10.47 0.18
C LEU A 9 2.43 -11.60 0.72
N PRO A 10 2.31 -11.74 2.05
CA PRO A 10 1.22 -12.51 2.64
C PRO A 10 -0.13 -11.92 2.21
N GLY A 11 -1.15 -12.75 1.97
CA GLY A 11 -2.46 -12.27 1.47
C GLY A 11 -3.11 -11.17 2.32
N TRP A 12 -2.97 -11.23 3.65
CA TRP A 12 -3.50 -10.16 4.52
C TRP A 12 -2.76 -8.82 4.40
N ILE A 13 -1.49 -8.84 3.95
CA ILE A 13 -0.74 -7.63 3.58
C ILE A 13 -1.16 -7.14 2.19
N GLU A 14 -1.41 -8.06 1.25
CA GLU A 14 -1.95 -7.71 -0.08
C GLU A 14 -3.27 -6.96 0.02
N ASP A 15 -4.15 -7.38 0.93
CA ASP A 15 -5.42 -6.69 1.23
C ASP A 15 -5.20 -5.24 1.67
N THR A 16 -4.06 -4.92 2.29
CA THR A 16 -3.66 -3.55 2.67
C THR A 16 -3.01 -2.81 1.50
N TYR A 17 -2.11 -3.49 0.78
CA TYR A 17 -1.25 -2.88 -0.23
C TYR A 17 -2.01 -2.52 -1.52
N PHE A 18 -2.80 -3.43 -2.07
CA PHE A 18 -3.43 -3.23 -3.38
C PHE A 18 -4.44 -2.07 -3.43
N PRO A 19 -5.29 -1.83 -2.40
CA PRO A 19 -6.13 -0.64 -2.38
C PRO A 19 -5.33 0.66 -2.45
N LEU A 20 -4.24 0.73 -1.68
CA LEU A 20 -3.37 1.89 -1.60
C LEU A 20 -2.64 2.13 -2.94
N GLU A 21 -2.05 1.09 -3.51
CA GLU A 21 -1.41 1.11 -4.82
C GLU A 21 -2.38 1.58 -5.91
N ARG A 22 -3.57 0.96 -5.97
CA ARG A 22 -4.61 1.30 -6.93
C ARG A 22 -5.06 2.76 -6.81
N TYR A 23 -5.18 3.27 -5.59
CA TYR A 23 -5.55 4.66 -5.37
C TYR A 23 -4.50 5.61 -5.93
N LEU A 24 -3.24 5.38 -5.56
CA LEU A 24 -2.10 6.20 -6.02
C LEU A 24 -1.91 6.13 -7.54
N CYS A 25 -2.08 4.95 -8.17
CA CYS A 25 -2.07 4.82 -9.63
C CYS A 25 -3.18 5.64 -10.33
N ASN A 26 -4.37 5.71 -9.72
CA ASN A 26 -5.53 6.35 -10.35
C ASN A 26 -5.60 7.87 -10.12
N GLN A 27 -4.81 8.41 -9.18
CA GLN A 27 -4.77 9.85 -8.92
C GLN A 27 -3.65 10.48 -9.75
N SER A 28 -4.03 11.19 -10.82
CA SER A 28 -3.06 11.87 -11.70
C SER A 28 -2.21 12.95 -11.03
N ASP A 29 -2.62 13.44 -9.85
CA ASP A 29 -2.00 14.56 -9.13
C ASP A 29 -1.48 14.19 -7.72
N GLN A 30 -1.64 12.92 -7.29
CA GLN A 30 -1.20 12.47 -5.95
C GLN A 30 -0.34 11.22 -6.02
N ASP A 31 0.97 11.41 -5.89
CA ASP A 31 1.95 10.33 -5.80
C ASP A 31 2.14 9.79 -4.38
N SER A 32 1.44 10.38 -3.39
CA SER A 32 1.56 9.99 -1.98
C SER A 32 0.30 10.25 -1.16
N VAL A 33 0.26 9.62 0.02
CA VAL A 33 -0.80 9.77 1.01
C VAL A 33 -0.23 9.90 2.42
N THR A 34 -0.91 10.63 3.30
CA THR A 34 -0.61 10.55 4.75
C THR A 34 -0.92 9.17 5.30
N HIS A 35 -0.32 8.82 6.44
CA HIS A 35 -0.66 7.59 7.16
C HIS A 35 -2.16 7.48 7.51
N GLN A 36 -2.79 8.60 7.86
CA GLN A 36 -4.24 8.63 8.15
C GLN A 36 -5.05 8.33 6.89
N GLN A 37 -4.74 8.99 5.76
CA GLN A 37 -5.42 8.72 4.49
C GLN A 37 -5.23 7.27 4.05
N ALA A 38 -4.02 6.72 4.20
CA ALA A 38 -3.77 5.30 3.93
C ALA A 38 -4.68 4.41 4.78
N THR A 39 -4.74 4.67 6.09
CA THR A 39 -5.56 3.91 7.03
C THR A 39 -7.04 3.96 6.66
N ASP A 40 -7.56 5.16 6.40
CA ASP A 40 -8.97 5.36 6.03
C ASP A 40 -9.32 4.63 4.73
N LEU A 41 -8.41 4.69 3.75
CA LEU A 41 -8.58 4.05 2.44
C LEU A 41 -8.61 2.53 2.55
N ILE A 42 -7.68 1.97 3.32
CA ILE A 42 -7.59 0.52 3.52
C ILE A 42 -8.80 0.01 4.30
N ALA A 43 -9.25 0.76 5.31
CA ALA A 43 -10.46 0.42 6.07
C ALA A 43 -11.73 0.48 5.21
N GLU A 44 -11.82 1.43 4.28
CA GLU A 44 -12.94 1.50 3.32
C GLU A 44 -12.94 0.30 2.36
N ALA A 45 -11.76 -0.10 1.86
CA ALA A 45 -11.63 -1.23 0.96
C ALA A 45 -11.79 -2.58 1.66
N ASN A 46 -11.41 -2.69 2.94
CA ASN A 46 -11.40 -3.92 3.72
C ASN A 46 -12.00 -3.67 5.11
N PRO A 47 -13.34 -3.66 5.23
CA PRO A 47 -14.02 -3.33 6.49
C PRO A 47 -13.80 -4.36 7.61
N ASP A 48 -13.27 -5.55 7.28
CA ASP A 48 -12.93 -6.59 8.25
C ASP A 48 -11.56 -6.35 8.92
N LEU A 49 -10.70 -5.49 8.35
CA LEU A 49 -9.43 -5.11 8.97
C LEU A 49 -9.67 -4.05 10.05
N ARG A 50 -9.04 -4.24 11.20
CA ARG A 50 -9.04 -3.24 12.27
C ARG A 50 -7.88 -2.28 12.07
N ASP A 51 -7.99 -1.06 12.58
CA ASP A 51 -6.94 -0.04 12.51
C ASP A 51 -5.56 -0.55 12.95
N ALA A 52 -5.52 -1.38 14.00
CA ALA A 52 -4.26 -1.97 14.49
C ALA A 52 -3.65 -3.00 13.52
N ASP A 53 -4.48 -3.72 12.77
CA ASP A 53 -4.01 -4.67 11.75
C ASP A 53 -3.48 -3.89 10.53
N ILE A 54 -4.14 -2.79 10.18
CA ILE A 54 -3.73 -1.87 9.10
C ILE A 54 -2.40 -1.19 9.45
N ASP A 55 -2.26 -0.65 10.65
CA ASP A 55 -1.02 -0.03 11.14
C ASP A 55 0.16 -1.01 11.12
N HIS A 56 -0.11 -2.27 11.52
CA HIS A 56 0.89 -3.33 11.44
C HIS A 56 1.27 -3.66 9.99
N ALA A 57 0.30 -3.71 9.09
CA ALA A 57 0.54 -3.94 7.67
C ALA A 57 1.34 -2.80 7.02
N LEU A 58 1.02 -1.54 7.32
CA LEU A 58 1.76 -0.37 6.84
C LEU A 58 3.21 -0.40 7.34
N SER A 59 3.43 -0.71 8.62
CA SER A 59 4.78 -0.90 9.18
C SER A 59 5.54 -2.01 8.46
N TYR A 60 4.90 -3.16 8.20
CA TYR A 60 5.50 -4.26 7.46
C TYR A 60 5.92 -3.84 6.05
N LEU A 61 5.05 -3.12 5.33
CA LEU A 61 5.31 -2.64 3.98
C LEU A 61 6.48 -1.66 3.93
N LEU A 62 6.60 -0.77 4.92
CA LEU A 62 7.75 0.13 5.06
C LEU A 62 9.04 -0.64 5.35
N ASP A 63 9.02 -1.57 6.32
CA ASP A 63 10.19 -2.36 6.71
C ASP A 63 10.73 -3.26 5.58
N HIS A 64 9.86 -3.68 4.66
CA HIS A 64 10.20 -4.55 3.53
C HIS A 64 10.34 -3.78 2.20
N GLY A 65 10.30 -2.44 2.25
CA GLY A 65 10.58 -1.56 1.11
C GLY A 65 9.49 -1.52 0.05
N TRP A 66 8.28 -2.00 0.35
CA TRP A 66 7.12 -1.84 -0.54
C TRP A 66 6.56 -0.42 -0.52
N LEU A 67 6.70 0.24 0.63
CA LEU A 67 6.46 1.66 0.79
C LEU A 67 7.73 2.36 1.26
N TYR A 68 7.80 3.67 1.04
CA TYR A 68 8.76 4.54 1.69
C TYR A 68 8.07 5.80 2.20
N GLU A 69 8.63 6.41 3.25
CA GLU A 69 8.10 7.62 3.87
C GLU A 69 9.02 8.82 3.65
N VAL A 70 8.46 9.95 3.21
CA VAL A 70 9.15 11.25 3.12
C VAL A 70 8.24 12.32 3.71
N ASP A 71 8.74 13.07 4.69
CA ASP A 71 8.00 14.17 5.34
C ASP A 71 6.59 13.78 5.83
N GLY A 72 6.43 12.56 6.35
CA GLY A 72 5.14 12.05 6.84
C GLY A 72 4.15 11.65 5.74
N GLN A 73 4.62 11.54 4.49
CA GLN A 73 3.86 11.04 3.35
C GLN A 73 4.40 9.67 2.94
N LEU A 74 3.49 8.74 2.67
CA LEU A 74 3.77 7.39 2.19
C LEU A 74 3.70 7.35 0.67
N PHE A 75 4.69 6.72 0.07
CA PHE A 75 4.82 6.51 -1.36
C PHE A 75 4.97 5.01 -1.64
N VAL A 76 4.45 4.57 -2.79
CA VAL A 76 4.69 3.22 -3.30
C VAL A 76 6.07 3.18 -3.96
N THR A 77 6.88 2.20 -3.59
CA THR A 77 8.24 2.04 -4.14
C THR A 77 8.20 1.62 -5.60
N GLU A 78 7.36 0.64 -5.94
CA GLU A 78 7.15 0.18 -7.31
C GLU A 78 5.68 -0.22 -7.48
N PHE A 79 5.05 0.25 -8.56
CA PHE A 79 3.70 -0.18 -8.90
C PHE A 79 3.77 -1.57 -9.54
N HIS A 80 2.93 -2.50 -9.10
CA HIS A 80 2.67 -3.70 -9.87
C HIS A 80 2.07 -3.27 -11.20
N GLU A 81 2.86 -3.37 -12.27
CA GLU A 81 2.34 -3.39 -13.62
C GLU A 81 1.42 -4.61 -13.73
N SER A 82 0.12 -4.36 -13.56
CA SER A 82 -0.88 -5.30 -14.04
C SER A 82 -0.73 -5.28 -15.56
N GLU A 83 0.00 -6.25 -16.11
CA GLU A 83 0.03 -6.49 -17.55
C GLU A 83 -1.43 -6.55 -18.00
N SER A 84 -1.86 -5.50 -18.69
CA SER A 84 -3.19 -5.41 -19.26
C SER A 84 -3.16 -6.27 -20.51
N GLU A 85 -3.59 -7.52 -20.37
CA GLU A 85 -3.76 -8.48 -21.46
C GLU A 85 -5.02 -8.20 -22.29
#